data_AF-A0A1I7T9L0-F1
#
_entry.id   AF-A0A1I7T9L0-F1
#
_cell.length_a   1.000
_cell.length_b   1.000
_cell.length_c   1.000
_cell.angle_alpha   90.00
_cell.angle_beta   90.00
_cell.angle_gamma   90.00
#
_symmetry.space_group_name_H-M   'P 1'
#
loop_
_entity.id
_entity.type
_entity.pdbx_description
1 polymer ?
#
loop_
_entity_poly.entity_id
_entity_poly.type
_entity_poly.pdbx_seq_one_letter_code
_entity_poly.pdbx_strand_id
1 'polypeptide(L)'
;MESAIDYSTNYDQFKSFVGTDEYYKKCAYFYGTSMPEEKRIKDEDTIRIFSPFWDWHYSEVAHPVYLKKCDKVEYMALFLLLLFDNAYTNISEEGVKLCQNIRKVILKELKGYQSDKNSSEMRLADTIDTLRLLEKAEQKLQEKFVLCGLHNVVLHDDYKKYSRSKSYDHIIF
;
A
#
# COMPACT_ATOMS: atom_id res chain seq x y z
N MET A 1 13.26 -5.99 5.63
CA MET A 1 12.07 -5.25 5.20
C MET A 1 10.96 -5.62 6.18
N GLU A 2 10.84 -4.85 7.26
CA GLU A 2 9.78 -5.06 8.26
C GLU A 2 8.43 -4.81 7.59
N SER A 3 7.59 -5.83 7.57
CA SER A 3 6.28 -5.79 6.91
C SER A 3 5.33 -4.81 7.61
N ALA A 4 4.27 -4.35 6.93
CA ALA A 4 3.21 -3.53 7.54
C ALA A 4 2.55 -4.14 8.80
N ILE A 5 2.70 -5.46 9.02
CA ILE A 5 2.26 -6.18 10.22
C ILE A 5 3.07 -5.76 11.45
N ASP A 6 4.34 -5.42 11.26
CA ASP A 6 5.25 -5.01 12.34
C ASP A 6 4.84 -3.66 12.92
N TYR A 7 4.40 -2.72 12.06
CA TYR A 7 3.89 -1.42 12.49
C TYR A 7 2.71 -1.55 13.47
N SER A 8 1.76 -2.44 13.17
CA SER A 8 0.56 -2.63 14.01
C SER A 8 0.90 -3.27 15.36
N THR A 9 1.91 -4.14 15.38
CA THR A 9 2.33 -4.88 16.59
C THR A 9 3.20 -4.00 17.50
N ASN A 10 4.02 -3.13 16.91
CA ASN A 10 4.99 -2.28 17.61
C ASN A 10 4.63 -0.79 17.50
N TYR A 11 3.34 -0.46 17.49
CA TYR A 11 2.84 0.89 17.20
C TYR A 11 3.51 2.00 18.03
N ASP A 12 3.66 1.83 19.34
CA ASP A 12 4.26 2.86 20.21
C ASP A 12 5.73 3.11 19.88
N GLN A 13 6.48 2.05 19.55
CA GLN A 13 7.86 2.16 19.09
C GLN A 13 7.91 2.94 17.78
N PHE A 14 7.11 2.58 16.78
CA PHE A 14 7.08 3.29 15.50
C PHE A 14 6.65 4.75 15.66
N LYS A 15 5.65 5.03 16.51
CA LYS A 15 5.20 6.39 16.79
C LYS A 15 6.33 7.26 17.36
N SER A 16 7.18 6.71 18.23
CA SER A 16 8.33 7.43 18.78
C SER A 16 9.51 7.55 17.81
N PHE A 17 9.56 6.68 16.79
CA PHE A 17 10.66 6.59 15.84
C PHE A 17 10.48 7.48 14.61
N VAL A 18 9.24 7.59 14.08
CA VAL A 18 8.94 8.38 12.88
C VAL A 18 9.28 9.86 13.10
N GLY A 19 9.97 10.47 12.14
CA GLY A 19 10.40 11.87 12.20
C GLY A 19 11.67 12.15 13.00
N THR A 20 12.31 11.13 13.58
CA THR A 20 13.61 11.27 14.25
C THR A 20 14.77 11.33 13.25
N ASP A 21 15.94 11.81 13.70
CA ASP A 21 17.17 11.76 12.89
C ASP A 21 17.54 10.33 12.48
N GLU A 22 17.34 9.35 13.37
CA GLU A 22 17.63 7.95 13.06
C GLU A 22 16.71 7.43 11.95
N TYR A 23 15.43 7.81 11.98
CA TYR A 23 14.47 7.49 10.92
C TYR A 23 14.92 8.01 9.55
N TYR A 24 15.33 9.28 9.47
CA TYR A 24 15.82 9.84 8.21
C TYR A 24 17.17 9.24 7.77
N LYS A 25 18.05 8.89 8.72
CA LYS A 25 19.29 8.14 8.42
C LYS A 25 18.98 6.76 7.84
N LYS A 26 17.98 6.03 8.35
CA LYS A 26 17.56 4.74 7.76
C LYS A 26 16.97 4.92 6.36
N CYS A 27 16.24 6.01 6.13
CA CYS A 27 15.76 6.37 4.80
C CYS A 27 16.94 6.58 3.83
N ALA A 28 17.91 7.42 4.20
CA ALA A 28 19.12 7.66 3.42
C ALA A 28 19.89 6.37 3.14
N TYR A 29 20.12 5.57 4.18
CA TYR A 29 20.80 4.29 4.07
C TYR A 29 20.10 3.36 3.06
N PHE A 30 18.78 3.16 3.21
CA PHE A 30 18.01 2.25 2.36
C PHE A 30 18.15 2.59 0.87
N TYR A 31 17.90 3.83 0.47
CA TYR A 31 17.99 4.21 -0.94
C TYR A 31 19.43 4.36 -1.41
N GLY A 32 20.32 4.88 -0.57
CA GLY A 32 21.74 5.04 -0.90
C GLY A 32 22.42 3.71 -1.19
N THR A 33 22.12 2.65 -0.43
CA THR A 33 22.62 1.29 -0.72
C THR A 33 21.88 0.59 -1.86
N SER A 34 20.76 1.16 -2.31
CA SER A 34 19.99 0.64 -3.44
C SER A 34 20.39 1.29 -4.78
N MET A 35 21.39 2.17 -4.79
CA MET A 35 21.96 2.79 -5.98
C MET A 35 23.35 2.19 -6.28
N PRO A 36 23.78 2.12 -7.56
CA PRO A 36 25.18 1.88 -7.88
C PRO A 36 26.07 2.94 -7.23
N GLU A 37 27.25 2.53 -6.74
CA GLU A 37 28.15 3.39 -5.97
C GLU A 37 28.51 4.67 -6.74
N GLU A 38 28.76 4.55 -8.04
CA GLU A 38 29.12 5.64 -8.94
C GLU A 38 27.96 6.61 -9.27
N LYS A 39 26.72 6.22 -8.96
CA LYS A 39 25.51 7.03 -9.17
C LYS A 39 24.84 7.46 -7.87
N ARG A 40 25.43 7.13 -6.73
CA ARG A 40 24.88 7.44 -5.42
C ARG A 40 24.80 8.95 -5.23
N ILE A 41 23.61 9.43 -4.87
CA ILE A 41 23.40 10.82 -4.46
C ILE A 41 23.70 10.98 -2.96
N LYS A 42 23.88 12.23 -2.53
CA LYS A 42 24.15 12.53 -1.12
C LYS A 42 22.98 12.12 -0.22
N ASP A 43 23.28 11.81 1.03
CA ASP A 43 22.26 11.39 2.00
C ASP A 43 21.24 12.52 2.24
N GLU A 44 21.65 13.79 2.24
CA GLU A 44 20.73 14.93 2.39
C GLU A 44 19.74 15.03 1.22
N ASP A 45 20.22 14.79 -0.01
CA ASP A 45 19.37 14.76 -1.20
C ASP A 45 18.44 13.55 -1.19
N THR A 46 18.95 12.39 -0.75
CA THR A 46 18.16 11.16 -0.61
C THR A 46 16.99 11.39 0.36
N ILE A 47 17.25 11.97 1.52
CA ILE A 47 16.23 12.29 2.51
C ILE A 47 15.21 13.26 1.90
N ARG A 48 15.67 14.36 1.31
CA ARG A 48 14.81 15.38 0.70
C ARG A 48 13.87 14.81 -0.38
N ILE A 49 14.35 13.85 -1.17
CA ILE A 49 13.58 13.24 -2.27
C ILE A 49 12.60 12.18 -1.73
N PHE A 50 13.07 11.30 -0.85
CA PHE A 50 12.35 10.07 -0.54
C PHE A 50 11.67 10.02 0.83
N SER A 51 12.11 10.82 1.81
CA SER A 51 11.48 10.86 3.12
C SER A 51 10.01 11.29 3.07
N PRO A 52 9.57 12.22 2.18
CA PRO A 52 8.16 12.58 2.10
C PRO A 52 7.24 11.38 1.82
N PHE A 53 7.71 10.36 1.09
CA PHE A 53 6.93 9.13 0.87
C PHE A 53 6.82 8.25 2.11
N TRP A 54 7.87 8.22 2.93
CA TRP A 54 7.84 7.49 4.18
C TRP A 54 6.95 8.21 5.19
N ASP A 55 7.12 9.53 5.34
CA ASP A 55 6.31 10.37 6.23
C ASP A 55 4.82 10.25 5.86
N TRP A 56 4.52 10.36 4.57
CA TRP A 56 3.17 10.16 4.03
C TRP A 56 2.65 8.75 4.30
N HIS A 57 3.43 7.70 4.04
CA HIS A 57 2.99 6.32 4.28
C HIS A 57 2.58 6.11 5.74
N TYR A 58 3.38 6.59 6.69
CA TYR A 58 3.06 6.42 8.10
C TYR A 58 1.85 7.25 8.56
N SER A 59 1.78 8.52 8.15
CA SER A 59 0.72 9.44 8.56
C SER A 59 -0.63 9.19 7.88
N GLU A 60 -0.62 8.86 6.59
CA GLU A 60 -1.82 8.81 5.74
C GLU A 60 -2.30 7.38 5.45
N VAL A 61 -1.50 6.36 5.75
CA VAL A 61 -1.85 4.96 5.49
C VAL A 61 -1.71 4.11 6.74
N ALA A 62 -0.49 3.91 7.25
CA ALA A 62 -0.23 2.95 8.31
C ALA A 62 -0.99 3.31 9.61
N HIS A 63 -0.93 4.57 10.03
CA HIS A 63 -1.64 5.04 11.22
C HIS A 63 -3.17 4.96 11.06
N PRO A 64 -3.79 5.50 9.99
CA PRO A 64 -5.22 5.34 9.75
C PRO A 64 -5.71 3.89 9.70
N VAL A 65 -4.98 2.99 9.01
CA VAL A 65 -5.31 1.56 8.96
C VAL A 65 -5.23 0.94 10.36
N TYR A 66 -4.20 1.26 11.14
CA TYR A 66 -4.08 0.82 12.54
C TYR A 66 -5.27 1.27 13.41
N LEU A 67 -5.76 2.49 13.20
CA LEU A 67 -6.92 3.03 13.93
C LEU A 67 -8.24 2.35 13.57
N LYS A 68 -8.35 1.73 12.40
CA LYS A 68 -9.55 0.96 12.01
C LYS A 68 -9.75 -0.30 12.84
N LYS A 69 -8.69 -0.79 13.51
CA LYS A 69 -8.72 -1.97 14.38
C LYS A 69 -9.40 -3.16 13.69
N CYS A 70 -9.10 -3.38 12.41
CA CYS A 70 -9.57 -4.55 11.70
C CYS A 70 -9.01 -5.80 12.38
N ASP A 71 -9.83 -6.82 12.57
CA ASP A 71 -9.36 -8.11 13.02
C ASP A 71 -8.88 -8.97 11.84
N LYS A 72 -8.45 -10.20 12.13
CA LYS A 72 -7.91 -11.11 11.12
C LYS A 72 -8.91 -11.44 10.00
N VAL A 73 -10.20 -11.60 10.34
CA VAL A 73 -11.24 -11.94 9.35
C VAL A 73 -11.52 -10.74 8.46
N GLU A 74 -11.55 -9.54 9.04
CA GLU A 74 -11.72 -8.30 8.29
C GLU A 74 -10.53 -8.03 7.37
N TYR A 75 -9.29 -8.23 7.83
CA TYR A 75 -8.10 -8.14 6.96
C TYR A 75 -8.11 -9.18 5.84
N MET A 76 -8.53 -10.42 6.11
CA MET A 76 -8.68 -11.43 5.06
C MET A 76 -9.70 -10.99 3.99
N ALA A 77 -10.84 -10.45 4.41
CA ALA A 77 -11.84 -9.92 3.49
C ALA A 77 -11.28 -8.76 2.65
N LEU A 78 -10.52 -7.84 3.26
CA LEU A 78 -9.85 -6.75 2.55
C LEU A 78 -8.86 -7.27 1.51
N PHE A 79 -8.02 -8.24 1.84
CA PHE A 79 -7.06 -8.83 0.90
C PHE A 79 -7.75 -9.55 -0.25
N LEU A 80 -8.85 -10.27 0.01
CA LEU A 80 -9.64 -10.91 -1.04
C LEU A 80 -10.31 -9.88 -1.95
N LEU A 81 -10.80 -8.77 -1.40
CA LEU A 81 -11.37 -7.67 -2.19
C LEU A 81 -10.31 -6.97 -3.04
N LEU A 82 -9.06 -6.85 -2.59
CA LEU A 82 -7.96 -6.35 -3.42
C LEU A 82 -7.55 -7.35 -4.52
N LEU A 83 -7.53 -8.65 -4.20
CA LEU A 83 -7.15 -9.69 -5.14
C LEU A 83 -8.18 -9.88 -6.26
N PHE A 84 -9.47 -9.89 -5.91
CA PHE A 84 -10.57 -10.00 -6.84
C PHE A 84 -11.07 -8.62 -7.26
N ASP A 85 -10.15 -7.75 -7.67
CA ASP A 85 -10.51 -6.52 -8.36
C ASP A 85 -11.04 -6.85 -9.76
N ASN A 86 -12.10 -6.17 -10.16
CA ASN A 86 -12.73 -6.32 -11.48
C ASN A 86 -12.30 -5.23 -12.46
N ALA A 87 -11.44 -4.30 -12.02
CA ALA A 87 -10.91 -3.20 -12.83
C ALA A 87 -9.57 -3.51 -13.54
N TYR A 88 -9.10 -4.77 -13.50
CA TYR A 88 -7.88 -5.15 -14.23
C TYR A 88 -8.06 -4.99 -15.75
N THR A 89 -7.06 -4.42 -16.42
CA THR A 89 -6.99 -4.39 -17.87
C THR A 89 -6.76 -5.81 -18.41
N ASN A 90 -7.35 -6.13 -19.56
CA ASN A 90 -7.22 -7.44 -20.25
C ASN A 90 -7.83 -8.65 -19.52
N ILE A 91 -8.79 -8.46 -18.62
CA ILE A 91 -9.63 -9.54 -18.10
C ILE A 91 -10.79 -9.81 -19.07
N SER A 92 -11.15 -11.08 -19.30
CA SER A 92 -12.32 -11.41 -20.13
C SER A 92 -13.63 -11.00 -19.45
N GLU A 93 -14.72 -10.87 -20.21
CA GLU A 93 -16.03 -10.56 -19.64
C GLU A 93 -16.46 -11.61 -18.58
N GLU A 94 -16.16 -12.88 -18.82
CA GLU A 94 -16.39 -13.96 -17.84
C GLU A 94 -15.57 -13.75 -16.57
N GLY A 95 -14.31 -13.31 -16.71
CA GLY A 95 -13.45 -12.98 -15.57
C GLY A 95 -13.99 -11.80 -14.77
N VAL A 96 -14.48 -10.73 -15.43
CA VAL A 96 -15.16 -9.61 -14.75
C VAL A 96 -16.36 -10.11 -13.95
N LYS A 97 -17.22 -10.92 -14.57
CA LYS A 97 -18.41 -11.50 -13.92
C LYS A 97 -18.02 -12.37 -12.73
N LEU A 98 -16.97 -13.18 -12.86
CA LEU A 98 -16.44 -14.00 -11.77
C LEU A 98 -15.97 -13.14 -10.59
N CYS A 99 -15.11 -12.14 -10.83
CA CYS A 99 -14.63 -11.24 -9.78
C CYS A 99 -15.81 -10.52 -9.09
N GLN A 100 -16.78 -10.00 -9.86
CA GLN A 100 -17.97 -9.35 -9.30
C GLN A 100 -18.76 -10.29 -8.39
N ASN A 101 -18.94 -11.56 -8.78
CA ASN A 101 -19.67 -12.53 -7.99
C ASN A 101 -18.91 -12.91 -6.71
N ILE A 102 -17.60 -13.13 -6.80
CA ILE A 102 -16.76 -13.42 -5.62
C ILE A 102 -16.77 -12.25 -4.64
N ARG A 103 -16.63 -11.00 -5.12
CA ARG A 103 -16.72 -9.79 -4.27
C ARG A 103 -18.04 -9.71 -3.51
N LYS A 104 -19.17 -10.02 -4.16
CA LYS A 104 -20.49 -10.05 -3.51
C LYS A 104 -20.54 -11.08 -2.37
N VAL A 105 -19.97 -12.27 -2.59
CA VAL A 105 -19.88 -13.31 -1.56
C VAL A 105 -19.03 -12.81 -0.39
N ILE A 106 -17.84 -12.27 -0.65
CA ILE A 106 -16.95 -11.75 0.40
C ILE A 106 -17.66 -10.67 1.24
N LEU A 107 -18.33 -9.71 0.60
CA LEU A 107 -19.07 -8.65 1.31
C LEU A 107 -20.23 -9.20 2.15
N LYS A 108 -20.93 -10.23 1.64
CA LYS A 108 -22.02 -10.88 2.37
C LYS A 108 -21.50 -11.61 3.61
N GLU A 109 -20.44 -12.39 3.47
CA GLU A 109 -19.83 -13.13 4.58
C GLU A 109 -19.22 -12.17 5.62
N LEU A 110 -18.56 -11.10 5.17
CA LEU A 110 -18.04 -10.06 6.06
C LEU A 110 -19.16 -9.39 6.87
N LYS A 111 -20.28 -9.04 6.22
CA LYS A 111 -21.44 -8.47 6.89
C LYS A 111 -22.05 -9.46 7.90
N GLY A 112 -22.18 -10.73 7.53
CA GLY A 112 -22.66 -11.79 8.42
C GLY A 112 -21.79 -11.90 9.66
N TYR A 113 -20.47 -12.02 9.47
CA TYR A 113 -19.48 -12.07 10.55
C TYR A 113 -19.58 -10.88 11.51
N GLN A 114 -19.66 -9.66 10.98
CA GLN A 114 -19.77 -8.45 11.79
C GLN A 114 -21.10 -8.38 12.55
N SER A 115 -22.18 -8.89 11.96
CA SER A 115 -23.51 -8.98 12.58
C SER A 115 -23.52 -9.98 13.73
N ASP A 116 -22.93 -11.16 13.54
CA ASP A 116 -22.81 -12.19 14.60
C ASP A 116 -21.99 -11.71 15.80
N LYS A 117 -21.04 -10.78 15.55
CA LYS A 117 -20.27 -10.09 16.59
C LYS A 117 -21.01 -8.93 17.26
N ASN A 118 -22.25 -8.62 16.87
CA ASN A 118 -23.00 -7.43 17.31
C ASN A 118 -22.21 -6.13 17.08
N SER A 119 -21.50 -6.03 15.95
CA SER A 119 -20.76 -4.83 15.58
C SER A 119 -21.71 -3.68 15.24
N SER A 120 -21.20 -2.45 15.25
CA SER A 120 -21.92 -1.28 14.73
C SER A 120 -22.38 -1.49 13.28
N GLU A 121 -23.54 -0.96 12.91
CA GLU A 121 -24.04 -0.95 11.53
C GLU A 121 -23.06 -0.29 10.54
N MET A 122 -22.25 0.65 11.02
CA MET A 122 -21.24 1.35 10.23
C MET A 122 -19.96 0.53 10.02
N ARG A 123 -19.80 -0.60 10.73
CA ARG A 123 -18.54 -1.37 10.73
C ARG A 123 -18.16 -1.86 9.33
N LEU A 124 -19.14 -2.26 8.52
CA LEU A 124 -18.88 -2.66 7.15
C LEU A 124 -18.32 -1.48 6.34
N ALA A 125 -18.96 -0.32 6.40
CA ALA A 125 -18.49 0.88 5.69
C ALA A 125 -17.08 1.28 6.16
N ASP A 126 -16.85 1.30 7.48
CA ASP A 126 -15.55 1.60 8.07
C ASP A 126 -14.45 0.66 7.59
N THR A 127 -14.77 -0.64 7.47
CA THR A 127 -13.85 -1.65 6.97
C THR A 127 -13.55 -1.39 5.50
N ILE A 128 -14.57 -1.19 4.67
CA ILE A 128 -14.43 -0.94 3.23
C ILE A 128 -13.69 0.37 2.93
N ASP A 129 -13.82 1.41 3.75
CA ASP A 129 -13.02 2.62 3.60
C ASP A 129 -11.51 2.37 3.75
N THR A 130 -11.12 1.28 4.41
CA THR A 130 -9.72 0.84 4.46
C THR A 130 -9.20 0.45 3.08
N LEU A 131 -10.04 -0.10 2.19
CA LEU A 131 -9.64 -0.41 0.81
C LEU A 131 -9.21 0.84 0.06
N ARG A 132 -9.96 1.94 0.20
CA ARG A 132 -9.64 3.23 -0.45
C ARG A 132 -8.30 3.78 0.01
N LEU A 133 -7.98 3.62 1.30
CA LEU A 133 -6.66 4.00 1.82
C LEU A 133 -5.54 3.16 1.17
N LEU A 134 -5.76 1.87 0.98
CA LEU A 134 -4.80 0.96 0.34
C LEU A 134 -4.65 1.26 -1.16
N GLU A 135 -5.72 1.60 -1.86
CA GLU A 135 -5.70 2.05 -3.26
C GLU A 135 -4.90 3.36 -3.42
N LYS A 136 -5.14 4.35 -2.54
CA LYS A 136 -4.34 5.60 -2.49
C LYS A 136 -2.86 5.30 -2.20
N ALA A 137 -2.58 4.33 -1.34
CA ALA A 137 -1.23 3.88 -1.04
C ALA A 137 -0.55 3.26 -2.27
N GLU A 138 -1.26 2.47 -3.06
CA GLU A 138 -0.75 1.92 -4.32
C GLU A 138 -0.38 3.04 -5.31
N GLN A 139 -1.22 4.05 -5.48
CA GLN A 139 -0.95 5.18 -6.36
C GLN A 139 0.32 5.94 -5.95
N LYS A 140 0.46 6.29 -4.66
CA LYS A 140 1.69 6.94 -4.18
C LYS A 140 2.92 6.06 -4.27
N LEU A 141 2.76 4.75 -4.13
CA LEU A 141 3.85 3.81 -4.33
C LEU A 141 4.32 3.81 -5.80
N GLN A 142 3.41 3.89 -6.77
CA GLN A 142 3.76 4.03 -8.19
C GLN A 142 4.54 5.32 -8.47
N GLU A 143 4.13 6.46 -7.92
CA GLU A 143 4.88 7.72 -8.03
C GLU A 143 6.30 7.60 -7.46
N LYS A 144 6.43 6.99 -6.27
CA LYS A 144 7.73 6.72 -5.64
C LYS A 144 8.62 5.89 -6.56
N PHE A 145 8.08 4.89 -7.25
CA PHE A 145 8.88 4.05 -8.15
C PHE A 145 9.38 4.79 -9.39
N VAL A 146 8.61 5.75 -9.91
CA VAL A 146 9.09 6.63 -10.98
C VAL A 146 10.31 7.41 -10.51
N LEU A 147 10.26 8.00 -9.30
CA LEU A 147 11.41 8.69 -8.71
C LEU A 147 12.60 7.77 -8.46
N CYS A 148 12.36 6.55 -7.98
CA CYS A 148 13.41 5.53 -7.85
C CYS A 148 14.14 5.33 -9.19
N GLY A 149 13.39 5.21 -10.30
CA GLY A 149 13.96 5.07 -11.64
C GLY A 149 14.77 6.30 -12.07
N LEU A 150 14.28 7.52 -11.82
CA LEU A 150 14.98 8.77 -12.15
C LEU A 150 16.29 8.96 -11.36
N HIS A 151 16.34 8.42 -10.13
CA HIS A 151 17.48 8.54 -9.23
C HIS A 151 18.37 7.30 -9.18
N ASN A 152 18.33 6.44 -10.21
CA ASN A 152 19.18 5.25 -10.35
C ASN A 152 19.06 4.23 -9.21
N VAL A 153 17.94 4.21 -8.50
CA VAL A 153 17.63 3.14 -7.54
C VAL A 153 17.36 1.87 -8.34
N VAL A 154 18.07 0.80 -8.01
CA VAL A 154 17.94 -0.50 -8.66
C VAL A 154 16.59 -1.11 -8.30
N LEU A 155 15.68 -1.16 -9.28
CA LEU A 155 14.42 -1.86 -9.17
C LEU A 155 14.53 -3.27 -9.76
N HIS A 156 13.86 -4.24 -9.13
CA HIS A 156 13.78 -5.62 -9.63
C HIS A 156 13.08 -5.66 -11.01
N ASP A 157 13.52 -6.53 -11.90
CA ASP A 157 13.05 -6.56 -13.29
C ASP A 157 11.57 -6.97 -13.42
N ASP A 158 11.09 -7.85 -12.55
CA ASP A 158 9.65 -8.18 -12.49
C ASP A 158 8.79 -6.95 -12.22
N TYR A 159 9.29 -6.02 -11.41
CA TYR A 159 8.58 -4.79 -11.12
C TYR A 159 8.58 -3.85 -12.33
N LYS A 160 9.70 -3.75 -13.06
CA LYS A 160 9.78 -2.99 -14.32
C LYS A 160 8.84 -3.54 -15.38
N LYS A 161 8.64 -4.86 -15.41
CA LYS A 161 7.69 -5.52 -16.30
C LYS A 161 6.25 -5.21 -15.90
N TYR A 162 5.95 -5.25 -14.60
CA TYR A 162 4.63 -4.91 -14.06
C TYR A 162 4.26 -3.44 -14.31
N SER A 163 5.15 -2.49 -14.04
CA SER A 163 4.86 -1.06 -14.25
C SER A 163 4.56 -0.74 -15.71
N ARG A 164 5.30 -1.33 -16.66
CA ARG A 164 5.03 -1.19 -18.10
C ARG A 164 3.67 -1.74 -18.53
N SER A 165 3.17 -2.77 -17.85
CA SER A 165 1.82 -3.33 -18.14
C SER A 165 0.67 -2.44 -17.64
N LYS A 166 0.91 -1.58 -16.64
CA LYS A 166 -0.08 -0.59 -16.16
C LYS A 166 0.02 0.79 -16.84
N SER A 167 1.12 1.10 -17.56
CA SER A 167 1.36 2.43 -18.16
C SER A 167 0.79 2.64 -19.57
N TYR A 168 0.01 1.71 -20.12
CA TYR A 168 -0.83 1.97 -21.28
C TYR A 168 -2.23 2.32 -20.76
N ASP A 169 -2.70 3.55 -21.02
CA ASP A 169 -4.06 4.07 -20.76
C ASP A 169 -4.29 5.00 -19.54
N HIS A 170 -3.31 5.85 -19.19
CA HIS A 170 -3.60 7.13 -18.52
C HIS A 170 -3.30 8.37 -19.39
N ILE A 171 -3.20 8.18 -20.71
CA ILE A 171 -3.39 9.25 -21.70
C ILE A 171 -4.71 8.92 -22.39
N ILE A 172 -5.63 9.89 -22.44
CA ILE A 172 -7.06 9.80 -22.84
C ILE A 172 -7.92 9.42 -21.60
N PHE A 173 -8.59 10.33 -20.89
CA PHE A 173 -9.20 11.64 -21.20
C PHE A 173 -8.79 12.74 -20.22
#